data_AF-A0ABD2BU98-F1
#
_entry.id   AF-A0ABD2BU98-F1
#
_cell.length_a   1.000
_cell.length_b   1.000
_cell.length_c   1.000
_cell.angle_alpha   90.00
_cell.angle_beta   90.00
_cell.angle_gamma   90.00
#
_symmetry.space_group_name_H-M   'P 1'
#
loop_
_entity.id
_entity.type
_entity.pdbx_description
1 polymer ?
#
loop_
_entity_poly.entity_id
_entity_poly.type
_entity_poly.pdbx_seq_one_letter_code
_entity_poly.pdbx_strand_id
1 'polypeptide(L)'
;MNKCILSNLLRARKICKTFVPHKNRCITYSLLKQTRYFSDISPKKLPNEEPTNENENDLVSELTSKHKIFHDKDSKVILDVEEEQKRILLEDLRIEEEQEHDPYSGLNLKRGIYGVYDIEDLIMVLQKDNAKNIFVVSVPKEYIYVDYMVIVTGKSQKHMSALAAYVRKVYKLKMHKKDIIPKIEGAKSKDWIALDLGNIALHIFSAAARKQYDLETLWAVGSQYDNQTNKPMEADIMEQYNSFLDVFQPENP
;
A
#
# COMPACT_ATOMS: atom_id res chain seq x y z
N MET A 1 -40.15 18.02 -38.05
CA MET A 1 -39.21 17.50 -39.07
C MET A 1 -37.93 17.18 -38.31
N ASN A 2 -37.62 15.94 -37.89
CA ASN A 2 -37.67 14.62 -38.51
C ASN A 2 -36.61 14.40 -39.59
N LYS A 3 -35.38 14.11 -39.14
CA LYS A 3 -34.33 13.19 -39.66
C LYS A 3 -33.03 13.56 -38.93
N CYS A 4 -32.42 12.76 -38.05
CA CYS A 4 -31.99 11.36 -38.15
C CYS A 4 -30.99 11.12 -39.30
N ILE A 5 -29.78 10.68 -38.95
CA ILE A 5 -29.24 9.34 -39.30
C ILE A 5 -27.98 9.06 -38.44
N LEU A 6 -27.93 7.86 -37.85
CA LEU A 6 -26.73 7.27 -37.25
C LEU A 6 -26.17 6.21 -38.22
N SER A 7 -24.87 6.24 -38.51
CA SER A 7 -24.03 5.13 -38.99
C SER A 7 -22.63 5.71 -39.35
N ASN A 8 -21.50 5.00 -39.26
CA ASN A 8 -21.27 3.55 -39.36
C ASN A 8 -20.27 3.01 -38.32
N LEU A 9 -20.55 1.81 -37.83
CA LEU A 9 -19.55 0.89 -37.27
C LEU A 9 -18.97 -0.01 -38.38
N LEU A 10 -17.98 -0.84 -38.02
CA LEU A 10 -17.42 -1.94 -38.81
C LEU A 10 -16.50 -1.58 -39.99
N ARG A 11 -15.19 -1.73 -39.79
CA ARG A 11 -14.30 -2.31 -40.81
C ARG A 11 -13.32 -3.28 -40.16
N ALA A 12 -13.33 -4.55 -40.59
CA ALA A 12 -12.63 -5.63 -39.91
C ALA A 12 -11.50 -6.26 -40.76
N ARG A 13 -10.35 -6.46 -40.09
CA ARG A 13 -9.34 -7.55 -40.24
C ARG A 13 -8.94 -8.09 -41.63
N LYS A 14 -7.63 -7.98 -41.89
CA LYS A 14 -6.71 -9.13 -42.17
C LYS A 14 -5.59 -9.06 -41.11
N ILE A 15 -5.07 -10.08 -40.40
CA ILE A 15 -4.70 -11.48 -40.73
C ILE A 15 -3.45 -11.52 -41.63
N CYS A 16 -2.29 -12.12 -41.28
CA CYS A 16 -1.73 -12.76 -40.08
C CYS A 16 -0.18 -12.77 -40.24
N LYS A 17 0.76 -13.15 -39.35
CA LYS A 17 0.90 -13.95 -38.09
C LYS A 17 1.75 -13.11 -37.08
N THR A 18 2.28 -13.54 -35.92
CA THR A 18 2.40 -14.81 -35.16
C THR A 18 1.74 -14.64 -33.76
N PHE A 19 1.84 -15.44 -32.68
CA PHE A 19 2.61 -16.62 -32.19
C PHE A 19 4.00 -16.32 -31.58
N VAL A 20 4.30 -16.57 -30.29
CA VAL A 20 3.98 -17.69 -29.36
C VAL A 20 3.34 -17.18 -28.03
N PRO A 21 2.61 -17.99 -27.21
CA PRO A 21 1.76 -17.50 -26.10
C PRO A 21 2.40 -17.66 -24.68
N HIS A 22 1.77 -17.24 -23.57
CA HIS A 22 0.87 -18.13 -22.80
C HIS A 22 -0.17 -17.43 -21.87
N LYS A 23 -1.41 -17.94 -21.93
CA LYS A 23 -2.63 -17.79 -21.09
C LYS A 23 -2.70 -16.76 -19.93
N ASN A 24 -3.61 -15.80 -20.09
CA ASN A 24 -4.51 -15.33 -19.01
C ASN A 24 -5.68 -16.31 -18.82
N ARG A 25 -6.34 -16.29 -17.65
CA ARG A 25 -7.78 -16.63 -17.50
C ARG A 25 -8.44 -15.86 -16.35
N CYS A 26 -9.44 -15.05 -16.67
CA CYS A 26 -10.41 -14.52 -15.72
C CYS A 26 -11.69 -15.37 -15.81
N ILE A 27 -12.37 -15.64 -14.69
CA ILE A 27 -13.75 -16.15 -14.65
C ILE A 27 -14.51 -15.42 -13.53
N THR A 28 -15.74 -15.01 -13.82
CA THR A 28 -16.70 -14.39 -12.91
C THR A 28 -17.80 -15.36 -12.52
N TYR A 29 -18.24 -15.40 -11.26
CA TYR A 29 -19.68 -15.38 -10.93
C TYR A 29 -19.95 -15.01 -9.46
N SER A 30 -21.23 -14.99 -9.06
CA SER A 30 -21.74 -14.36 -7.84
C SER A 30 -22.66 -15.26 -7.00
N LEU A 31 -22.78 -14.88 -5.71
CA LEU A 31 -23.88 -15.12 -4.76
C LEU A 31 -24.10 -16.50 -4.08
N LEU A 32 -24.21 -16.40 -2.74
CA LEU A 32 -25.11 -17.14 -1.82
C LEU A 32 -24.99 -18.67 -1.66
N LYS A 33 -24.50 -19.10 -0.49
CA LYS A 33 -25.37 -19.39 0.69
C LYS A 33 -24.56 -19.54 1.99
N GLN A 34 -25.28 -19.62 3.12
CA GLN A 34 -24.74 -19.58 4.48
C GLN A 34 -25.13 -20.85 5.26
N THR A 35 -24.14 -21.59 5.77
CA THR A 35 -24.30 -22.65 6.78
C THR A 35 -23.15 -22.61 7.81
N ARG A 36 -23.27 -23.38 8.89
CA ARG A 36 -22.56 -23.24 10.17
C ARG A 36 -21.81 -24.53 10.55
N TYR A 37 -20.63 -24.40 11.17
CA TYR A 37 -19.82 -25.48 11.79
C TYR A 37 -19.41 -26.61 10.79
N PHE A 38 -18.47 -27.52 11.08
CA PHE A 38 -17.63 -27.74 12.28
C PHE A 38 -16.14 -27.70 11.89
N SER A 39 -15.22 -27.72 12.86
CA SER A 39 -13.76 -27.69 12.62
C SER A 39 -13.14 -29.09 12.56
N ASP A 40 -12.37 -29.37 11.50
CA ASP A 40 -11.42 -30.49 11.44
C ASP A 40 -10.06 -30.00 10.91
N ILE A 41 -9.00 -30.21 11.69
CA ILE A 41 -7.63 -29.86 11.30
C ILE A 41 -6.96 -31.10 10.71
N SER A 42 -6.80 -31.12 9.38
CA SER A 42 -6.01 -32.15 8.71
C SER A 42 -4.51 -31.90 8.91
N PRO A 43 -3.73 -32.87 9.42
CA PRO A 43 -2.30 -32.67 9.70
C PRO A 43 -1.48 -32.49 8.42
N LYS A 44 -0.53 -31.55 8.45
CA LYS A 44 0.39 -31.29 7.34
C LYS A 44 1.32 -32.49 7.10
N LYS A 45 1.66 -32.72 5.83
CA LYS A 45 2.71 -33.66 5.41
C LYS A 45 4.08 -33.16 5.89
N LEU A 46 4.91 -34.03 6.48
CA LEU A 46 6.34 -33.74 6.64
C LEU A 46 7.10 -33.90 5.29
N PRO A 47 8.26 -33.25 5.13
CA PRO A 47 9.20 -33.49 4.03
C PRO A 47 9.93 -34.84 4.18
N ASN A 48 10.70 -35.20 3.15
CA ASN A 48 11.55 -36.40 3.14
C ASN A 48 12.93 -36.12 3.78
N GLU A 49 13.56 -37.16 4.31
CA GLU A 49 15.02 -37.22 4.51
C GLU A 49 15.61 -38.37 3.65
N GLU A 50 16.88 -38.25 3.26
CA GLU A 50 17.55 -39.16 2.32
C GLU A 50 18.32 -40.29 3.03
N PRO A 51 18.53 -41.45 2.38
CA PRO A 51 19.07 -42.65 3.04
C PRO A 51 20.61 -42.66 3.09
N THR A 52 21.16 -43.17 4.19
CA THR A 52 22.55 -43.66 4.24
C THR A 52 22.61 -45.11 3.80
N ASN A 53 23.44 -45.42 2.79
CA ASN A 53 23.63 -46.77 2.26
C ASN A 53 24.33 -47.71 3.26
N GLU A 54 23.94 -48.99 3.28
CA GLU A 54 24.84 -50.15 3.12
C GLU A 54 24.13 -51.22 2.27
N ASN A 55 24.88 -52.17 1.71
CA ASN A 55 24.48 -52.91 0.50
C ASN A 55 23.91 -54.33 0.70
N GLU A 56 23.13 -54.75 -0.30
CA GLU A 56 22.99 -56.13 -0.81
C GLU A 56 22.58 -57.24 0.18
N ASN A 57 21.29 -57.62 0.15
CA ASN A 57 20.85 -58.87 -0.50
C ASN A 57 19.30 -59.00 -0.61
N ASP A 58 18.87 -59.90 -1.49
CA ASP A 58 17.50 -60.41 -1.73
C ASP A 58 16.42 -59.52 -2.41
N LEU A 59 16.19 -59.85 -3.69
CA LEU A 59 14.99 -59.58 -4.50
C LEU A 59 13.74 -60.37 -4.02
N VAL A 60 13.64 -60.65 -2.72
CA VAL A 60 12.54 -61.38 -2.07
C VAL A 60 11.71 -60.46 -1.17
N SER A 61 12.25 -59.28 -0.81
CA SER A 61 11.62 -58.33 0.13
C SER A 61 10.46 -57.49 -0.46
N GLU A 62 10.17 -57.65 -1.76
CA GLU A 62 9.10 -56.90 -2.44
C GLU A 62 7.67 -57.42 -2.14
N LEU A 63 7.56 -58.57 -1.46
CA LEU A 63 6.28 -59.14 -0.99
C LEU A 63 6.04 -59.01 0.53
N THR A 64 7.05 -58.63 1.32
CA THR A 64 6.98 -58.57 2.79
C THR A 64 6.84 -57.15 3.35
N SER A 65 7.29 -56.14 2.60
CA SER A 65 7.49 -54.73 3.00
C SER A 65 6.22 -53.88 3.22
N LYS A 66 5.05 -54.52 3.47
CA LYS A 66 3.83 -53.83 3.96
C LYS A 66 3.73 -53.75 5.49
N HIS A 67 4.62 -54.41 6.22
CA HIS A 67 4.66 -54.36 7.68
C HIS A 67 5.80 -53.43 8.12
N LYS A 68 5.48 -52.19 8.51
CA LYS A 68 6.43 -51.38 9.28
C LYS A 68 6.63 -52.11 10.61
N ILE A 69 7.85 -52.55 10.90
CA ILE A 69 8.22 -53.02 12.23
C ILE A 69 8.20 -51.79 13.14
N PHE A 70 7.26 -51.76 14.09
CA PHE A 70 7.20 -50.72 15.11
C PHE A 70 8.08 -51.17 16.28
N HIS A 71 9.06 -50.35 16.66
CA HIS A 71 9.72 -50.49 17.95
C HIS A 71 8.96 -49.67 19.00
N ASP A 72 9.08 -50.01 20.28
CA ASP A 72 8.42 -49.24 21.36
C ASP A 72 8.83 -47.75 21.37
N LYS A 73 10.03 -47.45 20.85
CA LYS A 73 10.55 -46.09 20.63
C LYS A 73 9.77 -45.29 19.58
N ASP A 74 9.08 -45.95 18.65
CA ASP A 74 8.23 -45.34 17.62
C ASP A 74 6.78 -45.11 18.11
N SER A 75 6.45 -45.56 19.33
CA SER A 75 5.09 -45.44 19.86
C SER A 75 4.73 -43.97 20.12
N LYS A 76 3.52 -43.55 19.71
CA LYS A 76 3.02 -42.22 20.10
C LYS A 76 2.72 -42.25 21.59
N VAL A 77 3.58 -41.61 22.38
CA VAL A 77 3.29 -41.31 23.79
C VAL A 77 1.96 -40.55 23.86
N ILE A 78 0.98 -41.13 24.55
CA ILE A 78 -0.28 -40.49 24.88
C ILE A 78 -0.02 -39.66 26.13
N LEU A 79 -0.24 -38.35 26.03
CA LEU A 79 -0.18 -37.42 27.15
C LEU A 79 -1.57 -37.29 27.78
N ASP A 80 -1.62 -36.95 29.07
CA ASP A 80 -2.85 -36.48 29.69
C ASP A 80 -3.26 -35.11 29.14
N VAL A 81 -4.55 -34.78 29.19
CA VAL A 81 -5.13 -33.58 28.55
C VAL A 81 -4.44 -32.29 29.01
N GLU A 82 -4.05 -32.18 30.28
CA GLU A 82 -3.30 -31.03 30.78
C GLU A 82 -1.88 -30.92 30.18
N GLU A 83 -1.21 -32.05 29.95
CA GLU A 83 0.15 -32.07 29.39
C GLU A 83 0.14 -31.79 27.88
N GLU A 84 -0.88 -32.28 27.15
CA GLU A 84 -1.07 -31.93 25.75
C GLU A 84 -1.41 -30.44 25.59
N GLN A 85 -2.27 -29.87 26.47
CA GLN A 85 -2.51 -28.42 26.52
C GLN A 85 -1.25 -27.60 26.83
N LYS A 86 -0.44 -28.02 27.83
CA LYS A 86 0.83 -27.36 28.17
C LYS A 86 1.83 -27.44 27.01
N ARG A 87 1.89 -28.57 26.28
CA ARG A 87 2.73 -28.71 25.08
C ARG A 87 2.26 -27.77 23.96
N ILE A 88 0.96 -27.74 23.65
CA ILE A 88 0.40 -26.88 22.60
C ILE A 88 0.72 -25.41 22.91
N LEU A 89 0.46 -24.96 24.15
CA LEU A 89 0.76 -23.58 24.56
C LEU A 89 2.26 -23.25 24.51
N LEU A 90 3.15 -24.18 24.83
CA LEU A 90 4.60 -23.99 24.67
C LEU A 90 5.05 -23.94 23.20
N GLU A 91 4.39 -24.70 22.32
CA GLU A 91 4.70 -24.68 20.88
C GLU A 91 4.12 -23.44 20.20
N ASP A 92 2.91 -23.01 20.57
CA ASP A 92 2.33 -21.73 20.12
C ASP A 92 3.22 -20.56 20.57
N LEU A 93 3.69 -20.54 21.82
CA LEU A 93 4.66 -19.52 22.29
C LEU A 93 5.98 -19.56 21.51
N ARG A 94 6.51 -20.75 21.18
CA ARG A 94 7.70 -20.86 20.32
C ARG A 94 7.44 -20.35 18.90
N ILE A 95 6.27 -20.60 18.34
CA ILE A 95 5.86 -20.11 17.02
C ILE A 95 5.68 -18.58 17.04
N GLU A 96 5.31 -17.99 18.18
CA GLU A 96 5.33 -16.53 18.40
C GLU A 96 6.77 -15.99 18.59
N GLU A 97 7.64 -16.68 19.34
CA GLU A 97 9.06 -16.31 19.56
C GLU A 97 9.91 -16.40 18.28
N GLU A 98 9.72 -17.43 17.45
CA GLU A 98 10.37 -17.56 16.13
C GLU A 98 9.86 -16.52 15.12
N GLN A 99 8.73 -15.85 15.41
CA GLN A 99 8.16 -14.78 14.60
C GLN A 99 8.45 -13.38 15.19
N GLU A 100 9.71 -13.11 15.57
CA GLU A 100 10.21 -11.75 15.84
C GLU A 100 10.19 -10.90 14.53
N HIS A 101 9.01 -10.41 14.17
CA HIS A 101 8.76 -9.69 12.94
C HIS A 101 9.35 -8.27 13.02
N ASP A 102 10.60 -8.11 12.57
CA ASP A 102 11.22 -6.79 12.41
C ASP A 102 10.30 -5.87 11.58
N PRO A 103 9.77 -4.76 12.14
CA PRO A 103 8.88 -3.85 11.42
C PRO A 103 9.58 -3.11 10.27
N TYR A 104 10.91 -3.14 10.19
CA TYR A 104 11.72 -2.54 9.12
C TYR A 104 12.23 -3.55 8.08
N SER A 105 11.89 -4.84 8.24
CA SER A 105 12.19 -5.93 7.30
C SER A 105 11.91 -5.54 5.84
N GLY A 106 12.87 -5.77 4.95
CA GLY A 106 12.75 -5.44 3.53
C GLY A 106 12.83 -3.95 3.16
N LEU A 107 13.12 -3.05 4.11
CA LEU A 107 13.39 -1.64 3.82
C LEU A 107 14.90 -1.35 3.75
N ASN A 108 15.29 -0.46 2.83
CA ASN A 108 16.65 0.05 2.75
C ASN A 108 16.91 1.09 3.85
N LEU A 109 17.66 0.69 4.89
CA LEU A 109 18.05 1.56 6.01
C LEU A 109 19.35 2.37 5.75
N LYS A 110 19.98 2.25 4.58
CA LYS A 110 21.12 3.10 4.21
C LYS A 110 20.63 4.50 3.83
N ARG A 111 21.43 5.54 4.12
CA ARG A 111 21.17 6.92 3.68
C ARG A 111 21.17 7.00 2.16
N GLY A 112 20.27 7.80 1.60
CA GLY A 112 20.19 8.03 0.15
C GLY A 112 21.37 8.81 -0.43
N ILE A 113 21.42 8.89 -1.76
CA ILE A 113 22.46 9.59 -2.52
C ILE A 113 22.22 11.10 -2.47
N TYR A 114 20.99 11.54 -2.74
CA TYR A 114 20.66 12.98 -2.86
C TYR A 114 20.14 13.59 -1.56
N GLY A 115 19.74 12.77 -0.59
CA GLY A 115 19.20 13.20 0.69
C GLY A 115 19.18 12.08 1.72
N VAL A 116 18.38 12.20 2.77
CA VAL A 116 18.17 11.10 3.72
C VAL A 116 17.33 9.98 3.09
N TYR A 117 16.39 10.35 2.21
CA TYR A 117 15.67 9.44 1.33
C TYR A 117 16.03 9.70 -0.14
N ASP A 118 16.19 8.61 -0.87
CA ASP A 118 15.92 8.60 -2.32
C ASP A 118 14.43 8.23 -2.55
N ILE A 119 13.90 8.55 -3.73
CA ILE A 119 12.46 8.47 -4.03
C ILE A 119 11.93 7.03 -3.93
N GLU A 120 12.69 6.08 -4.45
CA GLU A 120 12.34 4.65 -4.50
C GLU A 120 12.16 4.07 -3.08
N ASP A 121 13.12 4.36 -2.19
CA ASP A 121 13.03 4.00 -0.76
C ASP A 121 11.76 4.58 -0.11
N LEU A 122 11.44 5.85 -0.38
CA LEU A 122 10.26 6.49 0.18
C LEU A 122 8.96 5.87 -0.36
N ILE A 123 8.90 5.54 -1.65
CA ILE A 123 7.77 4.82 -2.24
C ILE A 123 7.61 3.43 -1.59
N MET A 124 8.71 2.69 -1.36
CA MET A 124 8.66 1.39 -0.67
C MET A 124 8.13 1.52 0.77
N VAL A 125 8.56 2.53 1.53
CA VAL A 125 8.06 2.82 2.88
C VAL A 125 6.55 3.12 2.87
N LEU A 126 6.09 3.96 1.92
CA LEU A 126 4.67 4.29 1.77
C LEU A 126 3.82 3.08 1.33
N GLN A 127 4.37 2.22 0.46
CA GLN A 127 3.72 0.99 0.02
C GLN A 127 3.62 -0.06 1.15
N LYS A 128 4.66 -0.21 2.00
CA LYS A 128 4.64 -1.14 3.14
C LYS A 128 3.50 -0.81 4.13
N ASP A 129 3.30 0.48 4.45
CA ASP A 129 2.17 0.94 5.28
C ASP A 129 0.83 1.07 4.49
N ASN A 130 0.77 0.45 3.30
CA ASN A 130 -0.44 0.32 2.48
C ASN A 130 -1.14 1.66 2.17
N ALA A 131 -0.37 2.70 1.90
CA ALA A 131 -0.86 3.98 1.41
C ALA A 131 -1.59 3.84 0.05
N LYS A 132 -2.39 4.85 -0.33
CA LYS A 132 -3.16 4.84 -1.59
C LYS A 132 -2.86 6.08 -2.43
N ASN A 133 -3.02 5.94 -3.74
CA ASN A 133 -2.77 6.96 -4.75
C ASN A 133 -1.44 7.72 -4.53
N ILE A 134 -0.30 7.04 -4.68
CA ILE A 134 1.01 7.71 -4.56
C ILE A 134 1.27 8.42 -5.89
N PHE A 135 1.24 9.75 -5.86
CA PHE A 135 1.63 10.63 -6.97
C PHE A 135 3.00 11.24 -6.64
N VAL A 136 3.85 11.39 -7.64
CA VAL A 136 5.20 11.97 -7.51
C VAL A 136 5.42 12.92 -8.69
N VAL A 137 5.87 14.13 -8.39
CA VAL A 137 6.28 15.14 -9.38
C VAL A 137 7.69 15.63 -9.06
N SER A 138 8.51 15.81 -10.09
CA SER A 138 9.79 16.51 -9.98
C SER A 138 9.54 18.00 -10.15
N VAL A 139 10.06 18.80 -9.22
CA VAL A 139 9.94 20.26 -9.26
C VAL A 139 11.16 20.82 -10.00
N PRO A 140 10.99 21.68 -11.01
CA PRO A 140 12.13 22.24 -11.73
C PRO A 140 12.92 23.19 -10.82
N LYS A 141 14.26 23.11 -10.92
CA LYS A 141 15.23 23.76 -10.00
C LYS A 141 15.23 25.30 -10.04
N GLU A 142 14.42 25.89 -10.91
CA GLU A 142 14.09 27.31 -10.93
C GLU A 142 13.28 27.71 -9.68
N TYR A 143 12.45 26.81 -9.15
CA TYR A 143 11.75 27.00 -7.88
C TYR A 143 12.63 26.53 -6.71
N ILE A 144 13.07 27.46 -5.87
CA ILE A 144 13.87 27.19 -4.68
C ILE A 144 12.96 26.65 -3.57
N TYR A 145 12.52 25.39 -3.72
CA TYR A 145 11.63 24.70 -2.78
C TYR A 145 12.14 23.29 -2.43
N VAL A 146 11.96 22.29 -3.30
CA VAL A 146 12.44 20.90 -3.16
C VAL A 146 12.75 20.33 -4.55
N ASP A 147 13.48 19.21 -4.65
CA ASP A 147 13.66 18.51 -5.95
C ASP A 147 12.41 17.69 -6.34
N TYR A 148 11.67 17.16 -5.36
CA TYR A 148 10.50 16.30 -5.59
C TYR A 148 9.37 16.55 -4.57
N MET A 149 8.12 16.50 -5.05
CA MET A 149 6.92 16.54 -4.22
C MET A 149 6.16 15.22 -4.36
N VAL A 150 5.76 14.64 -3.23
CA VAL A 150 5.09 13.33 -3.15
C VAL A 150 3.73 13.50 -2.50
N ILE A 151 2.65 13.16 -3.20
CA ILE A 151 1.26 13.38 -2.77
C ILE A 151 0.57 12.03 -2.58
N VAL A 152 0.10 11.78 -1.35
CA VAL A 152 -0.37 10.47 -0.89
C VAL A 152 -1.76 10.57 -0.27
N THR A 153 -2.62 9.58 -0.51
CA THR A 153 -3.94 9.48 0.14
C THR A 153 -3.91 8.48 1.28
N GLY A 154 -4.22 8.96 2.49
CA GLY A 154 -4.50 8.10 3.64
C GLY A 154 -5.94 7.61 3.67
N LYS A 155 -6.18 6.46 4.32
CA LYS A 155 -7.52 5.85 4.44
C LYS A 155 -8.38 6.50 5.54
N SER A 156 -7.74 7.09 6.55
CA SER A 156 -8.37 7.75 7.71
C SER A 156 -7.34 8.63 8.42
N GLN A 157 -7.79 9.57 9.25
CA GLN A 157 -6.89 10.42 10.05
C GLN A 157 -5.87 9.59 10.85
N LYS A 158 -6.31 8.52 11.53
CA LYS A 158 -5.41 7.64 12.31
C LYS A 158 -4.33 6.99 11.43
N HIS A 159 -4.69 6.55 10.22
CA HIS A 159 -3.72 6.02 9.24
C HIS A 159 -2.76 7.11 8.76
N MET A 160 -3.24 8.32 8.49
CA MET A 160 -2.39 9.46 8.08
C MET A 160 -1.36 9.83 9.17
N SER A 161 -1.79 9.91 10.42
CA SER A 161 -0.89 10.18 11.56
C SER A 161 0.10 9.04 11.81
N ALA A 162 -0.31 7.78 11.61
CA ALA A 162 0.57 6.61 11.72
C ALA A 162 1.63 6.59 10.61
N LEU A 163 1.21 6.80 9.35
CA LEU A 163 2.08 6.89 8.17
C LEU A 163 3.13 7.99 8.33
N ALA A 164 2.72 9.19 8.76
CA ALA A 164 3.60 10.30 9.08
C ALA A 164 4.62 9.92 10.18
N ALA A 165 4.17 9.26 11.25
CA ALA A 165 5.05 8.80 12.32
C ALA A 165 6.00 7.67 11.86
N TYR A 166 5.58 6.81 10.94
CA TYR A 166 6.40 5.71 10.39
C TYR A 166 7.50 6.23 9.46
N VAL A 167 7.18 7.10 8.50
CA VAL A 167 8.18 7.78 7.66
C VAL A 167 9.19 8.55 8.52
N ARG A 168 8.74 9.21 9.60
CA ARG A 168 9.60 9.91 10.56
C ARG A 168 10.47 8.96 11.40
N LYS A 169 9.99 7.76 11.75
CA LYS A 169 10.79 6.72 12.42
C LYS A 169 11.90 6.23 11.49
N VAL A 170 11.56 5.85 10.26
CA VAL A 170 12.54 5.35 9.27
C VAL A 170 13.56 6.44 8.89
N TYR A 171 13.15 7.71 8.77
CA TYR A 171 14.09 8.83 8.58
C TYR A 171 15.16 8.88 9.69
N LYS A 172 14.75 8.74 10.96
CA LYS A 172 15.67 8.76 12.11
C LYS A 172 16.68 7.59 12.12
N LEU A 173 16.38 6.49 11.45
CA LEU A 173 17.32 5.36 11.27
C LEU A 173 18.32 5.64 10.14
N LYS A 174 17.90 6.37 9.09
CA LYS A 174 18.72 6.69 7.90
C LYS A 174 19.57 7.95 8.05
N MET A 175 19.19 8.88 8.92
CA MET A 175 19.83 10.20 9.05
C MET A 175 21.21 10.15 9.73
N HIS A 176 22.08 11.12 9.43
CA HIS A 176 23.31 11.38 10.16
C HIS A 176 23.10 12.35 11.33
N LYS A 177 24.05 12.38 12.27
CA LYS A 177 24.04 13.28 13.46
C LYS A 177 24.00 14.79 13.15
N LYS A 178 24.16 15.19 11.88
CA LYS A 178 24.07 16.57 11.39
C LYS A 178 22.76 16.89 10.68
N ASP A 179 22.01 15.88 10.24
CA ASP A 179 20.77 16.05 9.50
C ASP A 179 19.64 16.46 10.48
N ILE A 180 18.76 17.38 10.07
CA ILE A 180 17.66 17.85 10.92
C ILE A 180 16.56 16.79 10.97
N ILE A 181 15.99 16.55 12.17
CA ILE A 181 14.83 15.65 12.33
C ILE A 181 13.59 16.35 11.77
N PRO A 182 12.89 15.78 10.77
CA PRO A 182 11.73 16.40 10.16
C PRO A 182 10.61 16.60 11.18
N LYS A 183 9.82 17.67 11.02
CA LYS A 183 8.61 17.90 11.81
C LYS A 183 7.41 17.28 11.10
N ILE A 184 6.30 17.10 11.84
CA ILE A 184 5.03 16.63 11.28
C ILE A 184 4.07 17.81 11.38
N GLU A 185 3.96 18.57 10.31
CA GLU A 185 3.07 19.72 10.25
C GLU A 185 1.63 19.23 9.99
N GLY A 186 0.65 19.91 10.59
CA GLY A 186 -0.74 19.46 10.54
C GLY A 186 -1.04 18.21 11.38
N ALA A 187 -0.18 17.78 12.31
CA ALA A 187 -0.41 16.54 13.11
C ALA A 187 -1.74 16.46 13.89
N LYS A 188 -2.40 17.61 14.17
CA LYS A 188 -3.74 17.69 14.78
C LYS A 188 -4.88 17.79 13.75
N SER A 189 -4.57 18.07 12.49
CA SER A 189 -5.52 18.14 11.38
C SER A 189 -6.12 16.77 11.09
N LYS A 190 -7.30 16.77 10.48
CA LYS A 190 -7.99 15.55 10.02
C LYS A 190 -7.63 15.19 8.59
N ASP A 191 -7.36 16.19 7.76
CA ASP A 191 -7.46 16.06 6.30
C ASP A 191 -6.18 16.37 5.53
N TRP A 192 -5.18 16.98 6.17
CA TRP A 192 -3.87 17.24 5.57
C TRP A 192 -2.77 17.19 6.64
N ILE A 193 -1.73 16.41 6.38
CA ILE A 193 -0.47 16.34 7.13
C ILE A 193 0.68 16.54 6.14
N ALA A 194 1.69 17.32 6.51
CA ALA A 194 2.87 17.57 5.68
C ALA A 194 4.17 17.22 6.44
N LEU A 195 5.15 16.67 5.71
CA LEU A 195 6.49 16.40 6.18
C LEU A 195 7.50 16.90 5.15
N ASP A 196 8.30 17.87 5.54
CA ASP A 196 9.53 18.23 4.84
C ASP A 196 10.62 17.19 5.18
N LEU A 197 11.25 16.61 4.17
CA LEU A 197 12.34 15.63 4.30
C LEU A 197 13.68 16.18 3.73
N GLY A 198 13.76 17.48 3.45
CA GLY A 198 14.91 18.17 2.87
C GLY A 198 14.84 18.24 1.34
N ASN A 199 15.12 17.12 0.66
CA ASN A 199 15.05 17.04 -0.81
C ASN A 199 13.64 16.65 -1.33
N ILE A 200 12.75 16.18 -0.45
CA ILE A 200 11.42 15.69 -0.80
C ILE A 200 10.35 16.29 0.12
N ALA A 201 9.30 16.90 -0.45
CA ALA A 201 8.12 17.36 0.29
C ALA A 201 6.99 16.30 0.26
N LEU A 202 6.79 15.59 1.38
CA LEU A 202 5.73 14.59 1.51
C LEU A 202 4.43 15.20 2.01
N HIS A 203 3.38 15.11 1.19
CA HIS A 203 2.03 15.57 1.48
C HIS A 203 1.08 14.37 1.63
N ILE A 204 0.45 14.23 2.79
CA ILE A 204 -0.50 13.16 3.09
C ILE A 204 -1.89 13.80 3.25
N PHE A 205 -2.83 13.44 2.38
CA PHE A 205 -4.19 13.98 2.33
C PHE A 205 -5.27 12.94 2.62
N SER A 206 -6.38 13.42 3.16
CA SER A 206 -7.69 12.78 3.10
C SER A 206 -8.21 12.77 1.65
N ALA A 207 -9.00 11.75 1.29
CA ALA A 207 -9.53 11.60 -0.07
C ALA A 207 -10.50 12.73 -0.48
N ALA A 208 -11.07 13.46 0.48
CA ALA A 208 -11.85 14.66 0.24
C ALA A 208 -10.96 15.87 -0.04
N ALA A 209 -10.06 16.21 0.89
CA ALA A 209 -9.17 17.37 0.77
C ALA A 209 -8.27 17.31 -0.47
N ARG A 210 -7.81 16.12 -0.88
CA ARG A 210 -7.02 15.97 -2.11
C ARG A 210 -7.76 16.48 -3.36
N LYS A 211 -9.08 16.27 -3.45
CA LYS A 211 -9.93 16.80 -4.53
C LYS A 211 -10.27 18.29 -4.36
N GLN A 212 -10.19 18.81 -3.13
CA GLN A 212 -10.45 20.22 -2.83
C GLN A 212 -9.25 21.12 -3.16
N TYR A 213 -8.02 20.65 -2.88
CA TYR A 213 -6.80 21.40 -3.14
C TYR A 213 -6.15 21.11 -4.51
N ASP A 214 -6.44 19.94 -5.11
CA ASP A 214 -6.00 19.51 -6.45
C ASP A 214 -4.55 19.83 -6.86
N LEU A 215 -3.62 19.71 -5.90
CA LEU A 215 -2.21 20.05 -6.09
C LEU A 215 -1.50 19.22 -7.18
N GLU A 216 -2.10 18.09 -7.59
CA GLU A 216 -1.62 17.32 -8.74
C GLU A 216 -1.70 18.14 -10.04
N THR A 217 -2.86 18.74 -10.32
CA THR A 217 -3.07 19.59 -11.52
C THR A 217 -2.14 20.80 -11.50
N LEU A 218 -2.08 21.49 -10.35
CA LEU A 218 -1.25 22.70 -10.17
C LEU A 218 0.23 22.45 -10.47
N TRP A 219 0.81 21.37 -9.92
CA TRP A 219 2.24 21.09 -10.09
C TRP A 219 2.59 20.26 -11.33
N ALA A 220 1.64 19.55 -11.95
CA ALA A 220 1.88 18.78 -13.17
C ALA A 220 1.64 19.56 -14.47
N VAL A 221 0.67 20.49 -14.48
CA VAL A 221 0.22 21.19 -15.70
C VAL A 221 0.38 22.71 -15.61
N GLY A 222 0.47 23.26 -14.40
CA GLY A 222 0.60 24.70 -14.13
C GLY A 222 -0.73 25.37 -13.79
N SER A 223 -0.64 26.55 -13.15
CA SER A 223 -1.78 27.31 -12.62
C SER A 223 -2.83 27.67 -13.67
N GLN A 224 -2.44 27.88 -14.93
CA GLN A 224 -3.36 28.19 -16.04
C GLN A 224 -4.32 27.04 -16.41
N TYR A 225 -4.18 25.86 -15.82
CA TYR A 225 -5.12 24.73 -15.94
C TYR A 225 -5.75 24.29 -14.61
N ASP A 226 -5.41 24.92 -13.49
CA ASP A 226 -6.00 24.60 -12.18
C ASP A 226 -7.39 25.25 -12.02
N ASN A 227 -8.38 24.44 -11.67
CA ASN A 227 -9.76 24.88 -11.45
C ASN A 227 -9.95 25.67 -10.15
N GLN A 228 -9.00 25.64 -9.20
CA GLN A 228 -9.05 26.45 -7.98
C GLN A 228 -8.48 27.85 -8.24
N THR A 229 -7.30 27.93 -8.87
CA THR A 229 -6.64 29.20 -9.24
C THR A 229 -7.44 29.99 -10.28
N ASN A 230 -8.04 29.32 -11.28
CA ASN A 230 -8.84 29.98 -12.32
C ASN A 230 -10.32 30.21 -11.93
N LYS A 231 -10.66 30.13 -10.65
CA LYS A 231 -12.00 30.57 -10.22
C LYS A 231 -12.15 32.06 -10.56
N PRO A 232 -13.29 32.49 -11.16
CA PRO A 232 -13.63 33.90 -11.11
C PRO A 232 -13.70 34.27 -9.63
N MET A 233 -12.96 35.30 -9.23
CA MET A 233 -12.98 35.76 -7.85
C MET A 233 -14.44 36.11 -7.51
N GLU A 234 -15.01 35.46 -6.50
CA GLU A 234 -16.34 35.83 -6.02
C GLU A 234 -16.25 37.31 -5.66
N ALA A 235 -17.11 38.13 -6.28
CA ALA A 235 -16.98 39.59 -6.33
C ALA A 235 -16.60 40.11 -4.94
N ASP A 236 -15.57 40.95 -4.88
CA ASP A 236 -14.89 41.29 -3.62
C ASP A 236 -15.92 41.71 -2.57
N ILE A 237 -15.68 41.43 -1.29
CA ILE A 237 -16.57 41.84 -0.21
C ILE A 237 -16.80 43.37 -0.30
N MET A 238 -15.82 44.12 -0.81
CA MET A 238 -15.95 45.54 -1.15
C MET A 238 -16.78 45.82 -2.43
N GLU A 239 -16.74 44.99 -3.48
CA GLU A 239 -17.65 45.13 -4.64
C GLU A 239 -19.10 44.83 -4.25
N GLN A 240 -19.33 43.78 -3.45
CA GLN A 240 -20.65 43.47 -2.89
C GLN A 240 -21.15 44.62 -2.01
N TYR A 241 -20.29 45.15 -1.13
CA TYR A 241 -20.62 46.30 -0.28
C TYR A 241 -20.90 47.59 -1.09
N ASN A 242 -20.11 47.87 -2.14
CA ASN A 242 -20.36 49.00 -3.04
C ASN A 242 -21.70 48.84 -3.78
N SER A 243 -21.98 47.65 -4.32
CA SER A 243 -23.27 47.37 -4.98
C SER A 243 -24.46 47.49 -4.02
N PHE A 244 -24.26 47.20 -2.74
CA PHE A 244 -25.25 47.40 -1.68
C PHE A 244 -25.42 48.88 -1.34
N LEU A 245 -24.34 49.67 -1.31
CA LEU A 245 -24.40 51.12 -1.07
C LEU A 245 -25.04 51.91 -2.21
N ASP A 246 -24.85 51.49 -3.47
CA ASP A 246 -25.47 52.16 -4.63
C ASP A 246 -27.01 52.10 -4.60
N VAL A 247 -27.59 51.09 -3.94
CA VAL A 247 -29.05 50.99 -3.70
C VAL A 247 -29.57 52.06 -2.72
N PHE A 248 -28.68 52.72 -1.96
CA PHE A 248 -29.03 53.79 -1.02
C PHE A 248 -28.71 55.21 -1.53
N GLN A 249 -28.30 55.38 -2.80
CA GLN A 249 -28.23 56.72 -3.38
C GLN A 249 -29.66 57.30 -3.48
N PRO A 250 -29.94 58.47 -2.87
CA PRO A 250 -31.27 59.06 -2.95
C PRO A 250 -31.57 59.53 -4.37
N GLU A 251 -32.84 59.40 -4.80
CA GLU A 251 -33.31 60.02 -6.03
C GLU A 251 -33.10 61.55 -5.94
N ASN A 252 -32.34 62.12 -6.88
CA ASN A 252 -32.12 63.57 -6.92
C ASN A 252 -33.42 64.30 -7.31
N PRO A 253 -33.70 65.48 -6.71
CA PRO A 253 -34.90 66.27 -6.94
C PRO A 253 -34.90 67.06 -8.27
#